data_AF-A0A967UMA1-F1
#
_entry.id   AF-A0A967UMA1-F1
#
_cell.length_a   1.000
_cell.length_b   1.000
_cell.length_c   1.000
_cell.angle_alpha   90.00
_cell.angle_beta   90.00
_cell.angle_gamma   90.00
#
_symmetry.space_group_name_H-M   'P 1'
#
loop_
_entity.id
_entity.type
_entity.pdbx_description
1 polymer ?
#
loop_
_entity_poly.entity_id
_entity_poly.type
_entity_poly.pdbx_seq_one_letter_code
_entity_poly.pdbx_strand_id
1 'polypeptide(L)' 'NEALEEEPEAVNNSPYADGWFYKLKLSDPAELDALLDAAGYAQVASEE' A
#
# COMPACT_ATOMS: atom_id res chain seq x y z
N ASN A 1 11.51 1.36 -4.43
CA ASN A 1 11.63 0.51 -5.62
C ASN A 1 12.33 1.32 -6.69
N GLU A 2 13.61 1.08 -6.99
CA GLU A 2 14.37 1.88 -7.99
C GLU A 2 13.75 1.79 -9.39
N ALA A 3 13.05 0.69 -9.71
CA ALA A 3 12.37 0.53 -11.00
C ALA A 3 11.28 1.61 -11.25
N LEU A 4 10.69 2.19 -10.20
CA LEU A 4 9.68 3.24 -10.35
C LEU A 4 10.26 4.58 -10.85
N GLU A 5 11.58 4.75 -10.84
CA GLU A 5 12.22 5.94 -11.42
C GLU A 5 12.11 5.93 -12.95
N GLU A 6 12.18 4.75 -13.56
CA GLU A 6 12.10 4.55 -15.01
C GLU A 6 10.70 4.13 -15.47
N GLU A 7 9.94 3.39 -14.64
CA GLU A 7 8.62 2.83 -14.94
C GLU A 7 7.55 3.26 -13.91
N PRO A 8 7.23 4.57 -13.78
CA PRO A 8 6.28 5.07 -12.79
C PRO A 8 4.85 4.56 -12.98
N GLU A 9 4.47 4.17 -14.20
CA GLU A 9 3.15 3.62 -14.53
C GLU A 9 2.87 2.26 -13.86
N ALA A 10 3.90 1.57 -13.36
CA ALA A 10 3.73 0.34 -12.59
C ALA A 10 2.86 0.56 -11.34
N VAL A 11 2.85 1.77 -10.77
CA VAL A 11 1.93 2.16 -9.68
C VAL A 11 0.47 1.99 -10.09
N ASN A 12 0.13 2.32 -11.33
CA ASN A 12 -1.25 2.23 -11.83
C ASN A 12 -1.58 0.81 -12.32
N ASN A 13 -0.64 0.17 -13.02
CA ASN A 13 -0.88 -1.13 -13.67
C ASN A 13 -0.76 -2.32 -12.69
N SER A 14 0.07 -2.20 -11.66
CA SER A 14 0.44 -3.28 -10.75
C SER A 14 0.52 -2.78 -9.29
N PRO A 15 -0.53 -2.11 -8.76
CA PRO A 15 -0.46 -1.37 -7.47
C PRO A 15 -0.12 -2.24 -6.26
N TYR A 16 -0.44 -3.54 -6.31
CA TYR A 16 -0.21 -4.49 -5.22
C TYR A 16 0.99 -5.42 -5.44
N ALA A 17 1.69 -5.28 -6.57
CA ALA A 17 2.86 -6.08 -6.88
C ALA A 17 4.04 -5.16 -7.23
N ASP A 18 4.24 -4.83 -8.50
CA ASP A 18 5.44 -4.11 -8.95
C ASP A 18 5.42 -2.62 -8.56
N GLY A 19 4.23 -2.07 -8.30
CA GLY A 19 3.98 -0.68 -7.90
C GLY A 19 4.34 -0.31 -6.45
N TRP A 20 5.07 -1.16 -5.71
CA TRP A 20 5.42 -0.87 -4.31
C TRP A 20 6.43 0.28 -4.19
N PHE A 21 6.25 1.16 -3.20
CA PHE A 21 7.17 2.29 -2.97
C PHE A 21 8.35 1.92 -2.08
N TYR A 22 8.06 1.47 -0.85
CA TYR A 22 9.05 1.20 0.19
C TYR A 22 8.84 -0.15 0.87
N LYS A 23 9.91 -0.71 1.41
CA LYS A 23 9.89 -1.82 2.37
C LYS A 23 10.44 -1.29 3.69
N LEU A 24 9.64 -1.41 4.75
CA LEU A 24 9.96 -0.87 6.06
C LEU A 24 10.10 -2.02 7.06
N LYS A 25 11.01 -1.86 8.02
CA LYS A 25 11.05 -2.70 9.22
C LYS A 25 10.21 -2.02 10.30
N LEU A 26 9.17 -2.70 10.77
CA LEU A 26 8.35 -2.19 11.86
C LEU A 26 9.18 -2.04 13.13
N SER A 27 9.13 -0.85 13.73
CA SER A 27 9.69 -0.61 15.07
C SER A 27 8.81 -1.20 16.16
N ASP A 28 7.49 -1.20 15.94
CA ASP A 28 6.48 -1.81 16.82
C ASP A 28 5.42 -2.53 15.97
N PRO A 29 5.32 -3.88 16.04
CA PRO A 29 4.29 -4.63 15.32
C PRO A 29 2.85 -4.33 15.74
N ALA A 30 2.62 -3.83 16.96
CA ALA A 30 1.28 -3.54 17.47
C ALA A 30 0.61 -2.38 16.73
N GLU A 31 1.38 -1.53 16.03
CA GLU A 31 0.83 -0.46 15.18
C GLU A 31 -0.06 -1.00 14.05
N LEU A 32 0.09 -2.27 13.66
CA LEU A 32 -0.79 -2.91 12.67
C LEU A 32 -2.22 -3.09 13.16
N ASP A 33 -2.44 -3.22 14.48
CA ASP A 33 -3.78 -3.44 15.05
C ASP A 33 -4.69 -2.21 14.91
N ALA A 34 -4.10 -1.04 14.67
CA ALA A 34 -4.83 0.22 14.45
C ALA A 34 -5.22 0.44 12.98
N LEU A 35 -4.73 -0.39 12.05
CA LEU A 35 -5.02 -0.26 10.62
C LEU A 35 -6.35 -0.94 10.26
N LEU A 36 -6.97 -0.47 9.18
CA LEU A 36 -8.17 -1.10 8.65
C LEU A 36 -7.84 -2.43 7.98
N ASP A 37 -8.71 -3.42 8.16
CA ASP A 37 -8.73 -4.59 7.30
C ASP A 37 -9.33 -4.26 5.92
N ALA A 38 -9.36 -5.26 5.02
CA ALA A 38 -9.87 -5.06 3.67
C ALA A 38 -11.34 -4.62 3.63
N ALA A 39 -12.18 -5.13 4.54
CA ALA A 39 -13.59 -4.79 4.59
C ALA A 39 -13.82 -3.37 5.11
N GLY A 40 -13.12 -2.99 6.19
CA GLY A 40 -13.15 -1.65 6.75
C GLY A 40 -12.64 -0.60 5.77
N TYR A 41 -11.57 -0.89 5.02
CA TYR A 41 -11.07 0.01 3.99
C TYR A 41 -12.06 0.19 2.83
N ALA A 42 -12.67 -0.90 2.35
CA ALA A 42 -13.66 -0.83 1.27
C ALA A 42 -14.89 0.00 1.66
N GLN A 43 -15.33 -0.08 2.92
CA GLN A 43 -16.40 0.75 3.43
C GLN A 43 -16.04 2.24 3.31
N VAL A 44 -14.92 2.67 3.89
CA VAL A 44 -14.49 4.08 3.86
C VAL A 44 -14.33 4.59 2.42
N ALA A 45 -13.71 3.81 1.53
CA ALA A 45 -13.50 4.19 0.14
C ALA A 45 -14.80 4.34 -0.67
N SER A 46 -15.89 3.68 -0.24
CA SER A 46 -17.20 3.77 -0.88
C SER A 46 -18.11 4.86 -0.31
N GLU A 47 -17.71 5.49 0.79
CA GLU A 47 -18.46 6.56 1.46
C GLU A 47 -18.09 7.97 0.94
N GLU A 48 -17.10 8.08 0.03
CA GLU A 48 -16.76 9.32 -0.71
C GLU A 48 -17.52 9.44 -2.05
#